data_AF-A0A3M2RHZ8-F1
#
_entry.id   AF-A0A3M2RHZ8-F1
#
_cell.length_a   1.000
_cell.length_b   1.000
_cell.length_c   1.000
_cell.angle_alpha   90.00
_cell.angle_beta   90.00
_cell.angle_gamma   90.00
#
_symmetry.space_group_name_H-M   'P 1'
#
loop_
_entity.id
_entity.type
_entity.pdbx_description
1 polymer ?
#
loop_
_entity_poly.entity_id
_entity_poly.type
_entity_poly.pdbx_seq_one_letter_code
_entity_poly.pdbx_strand_id
1 'polypeptide(L)'
;MDLLDELEAMVQAIYIDDDDALDTLVVEKWQHLFSFSTHEAIQNIKQHRLSPQALISDAHWDMVREEKEAEGFDREAYEYSCTRIRKQPIRDTMVTEGQKRRLQQSTFLLKLEGPLSTAEAVAEAANLGTSPTVIHATDADGQPSSFCEVNGLVKNAIEKFLGDFRPTFIRYSKARKSLSDTSRYPTLGIDTTMPQHRLQTAQPRPKQNEYPVWYFVYGTLAESHVVARLLGRRPTYYTAWIYGGRLKDWGLYKALVDDSDGNAVVSGKAFQITAKSEEECLQVYETDNYEVVRVGISIQGKAGLTVDGLTFKFVERS
;
A
#
# COMPACT_ATOMS: atom_id res chain seq x y z
N MET A 1 42.41 41.59 13.82
CA MET A 1 40.98 41.33 13.54
C MET A 1 40.63 40.22 14.48
N ASP A 2 39.94 40.59 15.57
CA ASP A 2 39.76 39.72 16.73
C ASP A 2 38.65 38.72 16.43
N LEU A 3 38.86 37.45 16.80
CA LEU A 3 37.91 36.36 16.54
C LEU A 3 36.59 36.56 17.30
N LEU A 4 36.62 37.38 18.36
CA LEU A 4 35.45 37.84 19.10
C LEU A 4 34.62 38.85 18.31
N ASP A 5 35.23 39.77 17.56
CA ASP A 5 34.50 40.76 16.74
C ASP A 5 33.77 40.09 15.56
N GLU A 6 34.35 39.03 14.99
CA GLU A 6 33.72 38.22 13.93
C GLU A 6 32.59 37.33 14.48
N LEU A 7 32.74 36.77 15.68
CA LEU A 7 31.68 36.00 16.34
C LEU A 7 30.53 36.90 16.81
N GLU A 8 30.83 38.11 17.29
CA GLU A 8 29.83 39.10 17.68
C GLU A 8 29.10 39.67 16.45
N ALA A 9 29.79 39.84 15.32
CA ALA A 9 29.16 40.15 14.03
C ALA A 9 28.30 38.99 13.49
N MET A 10 28.68 37.73 13.72
CA MET A 10 27.84 36.56 13.35
C MET A 10 26.64 36.37 14.30
N VAL A 11 26.78 36.73 15.57
CA VAL A 11 25.64 36.77 16.51
C VAL A 11 24.69 37.93 16.18
N GLN A 12 25.21 39.09 15.78
CA GLN A 12 24.40 40.22 15.31
C GLN A 12 23.78 39.98 13.93
N ALA A 13 24.41 39.19 13.04
CA ALA A 13 23.83 38.82 11.75
C ALA A 13 22.75 37.72 11.84
N ILE A 14 22.61 37.03 12.98
CA ILE A 14 21.48 36.12 13.26
C ILE A 14 20.29 36.89 13.86
N TYR A 15 20.51 38.12 14.34
CA TYR A 15 19.50 38.99 14.94
C TYR A 15 19.42 40.33 14.22
N ILE A 16 19.02 40.34 12.95
CA ILE A 16 18.16 41.39 12.35
C ILE A 16 17.44 40.75 11.15
N ASP A 17 16.27 40.18 11.44
CA ASP A 17 15.05 40.59 10.76
C ASP A 17 13.95 40.51 11.82
N ASP A 18 13.98 41.51 12.71
CA ASP A 18 13.03 41.69 13.79
C ASP A 18 11.84 42.45 13.22
N ASP A 19 10.88 41.73 12.65
CA ASP A 19 9.56 42.27 12.29
C ASP A 19 8.41 41.26 12.49
N ASP A 20 8.53 40.38 13.49
CA ASP A 20 7.36 39.68 14.04
C ASP A 20 7.67 39.13 15.45
N ALA A 21 7.95 40.05 16.38
CA ALA A 21 7.87 39.71 17.81
C ALA A 21 6.41 39.33 18.10
N LEU A 22 6.10 38.04 17.96
CA LEU A 22 4.78 37.50 18.28
C LEU A 22 4.40 37.98 19.68
N ASP A 23 3.26 38.68 19.77
CA ASP A 23 2.75 39.20 21.03
C ASP A 23 2.74 38.07 22.07
N THR A 24 3.40 38.32 23.20
CA THR A 24 3.56 37.35 24.29
C THR A 24 2.18 36.87 24.76
N LEU A 25 1.16 37.74 24.69
CA LEU A 25 -0.20 37.44 25.05
C LEU A 25 -0.87 36.42 24.08
N VAL A 26 -0.51 36.46 22.79
CA VAL A 26 -0.98 35.50 21.78
C VAL A 26 -0.32 34.13 22.01
N VAL A 27 0.97 34.11 22.33
CA VAL A 27 1.72 32.88 22.62
C VAL A 27 1.13 32.20 23.87
N GLU A 28 0.98 32.92 24.98
CA GLU A 28 0.39 32.40 26.23
C GLU A 28 -1.03 31.85 26.01
N LYS A 29 -1.85 32.55 25.21
CA LYS A 29 -3.18 32.08 24.85
C LYS A 29 -3.16 30.76 24.10
N TRP A 30 -2.29 30.61 23.10
CA TRP A 30 -2.17 29.36 22.34
C TRP A 30 -1.61 28.21 23.21
N GLN A 31 -0.73 28.52 24.16
CA GLN A 31 -0.30 27.54 25.15
C GLN A 31 -1.47 27.04 26.00
N HIS A 32 -2.34 27.92 26.46
CA HIS A 32 -3.51 27.55 27.27
C HIS A 32 -4.56 26.78 26.45
N LEU A 33 -4.94 27.28 25.27
CA LEU A 33 -6.01 26.70 24.44
C LEU A 33 -5.65 25.31 23.87
N PHE A 34 -4.38 25.07 23.56
CA PHE A 34 -3.95 23.87 22.84
C PHE A 34 -3.01 22.97 23.64
N SER A 35 -2.67 23.36 24.87
CA SER A 35 -1.69 22.71 25.75
C SER A 35 -0.30 22.60 25.11
N PHE A 36 0.14 23.66 24.42
CA PHE A 36 1.46 23.73 23.79
C PHE A 36 2.55 24.23 24.74
N SER A 37 3.78 23.78 24.53
CA SER A 37 4.97 24.49 25.03
C SER A 37 5.15 25.84 24.31
N THR A 38 5.91 26.76 24.89
CA THR A 38 6.14 28.11 24.31
C THR A 38 6.73 28.02 22.90
N HIS A 39 7.69 27.11 22.68
CA HIS A 39 8.29 26.88 21.38
C HIS A 39 7.28 26.32 20.37
N GLU A 40 6.45 25.35 20.77
CA GLU A 40 5.41 24.78 19.90
C GLU A 40 4.35 25.82 19.53
N ALA A 41 3.92 26.67 20.48
CA ALA A 41 2.98 27.74 20.20
C ALA A 41 3.53 28.70 19.14
N ILE A 42 4.77 29.15 19.30
CA ILE A 42 5.45 30.04 18.34
C ILE A 42 5.55 29.40 16.95
N GLN A 43 5.97 28.13 16.86
CA GLN A 43 6.09 27.45 15.56
C GLN A 43 4.73 27.28 14.88
N ASN A 44 3.69 26.87 15.61
CA ASN A 44 2.37 26.63 15.04
C ASN A 44 1.69 27.94 14.60
N ILE A 45 1.86 29.04 15.35
CA ILE A 45 1.37 30.37 14.95
C ILE A 45 2.04 30.79 13.64
N LYS A 46 3.38 30.74 13.57
CA LYS A 46 4.12 31.10 12.35
C LYS A 46 3.69 30.25 11.16
N GLN A 47 3.58 28.93 11.35
CA GLN A 47 3.17 28.03 10.28
C GLN A 47 1.73 28.28 9.80
N HIS A 48 0.81 28.61 10.71
CA HIS A 48 -0.57 28.92 10.38
C HIS A 48 -0.67 30.21 9.55
N ARG A 49 0.04 31.27 9.96
CA ARG A 49 0.10 32.56 9.25
C ARG A 49 0.75 32.47 7.86
N LEU A 50 1.71 31.56 7.67
CA LEU A 50 2.35 31.28 6.37
C LEU A 50 1.45 30.50 5.40
N SER A 51 0.33 29.96 5.86
CA SER A 51 -0.62 29.21 5.03
C SER A 51 -2.06 29.71 5.25
N PRO A 52 -2.39 30.95 4.84
CA PRO A 52 -3.72 31.51 5.02
C PRO A 52 -4.70 30.77 4.11
N GLN A 53 -5.31 29.72 4.63
CA GLN A 53 -6.54 29.16 4.09
C GLN A 53 -7.67 29.86 4.83
N ALA A 54 -8.36 30.80 4.18
CA ALA A 54 -9.58 31.40 4.71
C ALA A 54 -10.65 30.29 4.81
N LEU A 55 -10.63 29.56 5.93
CA LEU A 55 -11.47 28.38 6.16
C LEU A 55 -12.83 28.75 6.74
N ILE A 56 -12.94 29.96 7.28
CA ILE A 56 -14.11 30.46 7.98
C ILE A 56 -14.55 31.77 7.33
N SER A 57 -15.74 31.75 6.72
CA SER A 57 -16.40 32.97 6.22
C SER A 57 -16.77 33.90 7.38
N ASP A 58 -16.79 35.20 7.15
CA ASP A 58 -17.19 36.20 8.17
C ASP A 58 -18.56 35.87 8.80
N ALA A 59 -19.53 35.44 7.98
CA ALA A 59 -20.85 35.03 8.46
C ALA A 59 -20.83 33.81 9.41
N HIS A 60 -19.83 32.92 9.28
CA HIS A 60 -19.66 31.78 10.19
C HIS A 60 -18.98 32.23 11.48
N TRP A 61 -17.97 33.09 11.39
CA TRP A 61 -17.34 33.68 12.58
C TRP A 61 -18.35 34.48 13.41
N ASP A 62 -19.19 35.31 12.78
CA ASP A 62 -20.21 36.09 13.49
C ASP A 62 -21.22 35.22 14.26
N MET A 63 -21.49 34.02 13.76
CA MET A 63 -22.41 33.08 14.42
C MET A 63 -21.80 32.42 15.67
N VAL A 64 -20.48 32.20 15.68
CA VAL A 64 -19.79 31.46 16.76
C VAL A 64 -18.95 32.36 17.66
N ARG A 65 -18.81 33.64 17.31
CA ARG A 65 -17.92 34.60 17.99
C ARG A 65 -18.17 34.69 19.49
N GLU A 66 -19.42 34.94 19.90
CA GLU A 66 -19.75 35.13 21.32
C GLU A 66 -19.43 33.89 22.16
N GLU A 67 -19.72 32.69 21.64
CA GLU A 67 -19.42 31.43 22.31
C GLU A 67 -17.91 31.18 22.37
N LYS A 68 -17.20 31.39 21.25
CA LYS A 68 -15.78 31.05 21.15
C LYS A 68 -14.87 32.06 21.82
N GLU A 69 -15.22 33.33 21.82
CA GLU A 69 -14.52 34.34 22.63
C GLU A 69 -14.71 34.09 24.13
N ALA A 70 -15.88 33.59 24.57
CA ALA A 70 -16.08 33.17 25.96
C ALA A 70 -15.22 31.96 26.36
N GLU A 71 -14.90 31.09 25.40
CA GLU A 71 -13.94 29.99 25.56
C GLU A 71 -12.46 30.45 25.43
N GLY A 72 -12.22 31.74 25.16
CA GLY A 72 -10.90 32.32 25.03
C GLY A 72 -10.28 32.21 23.63
N PHE A 73 -11.03 31.77 22.62
CA PHE A 73 -10.58 31.75 21.23
C PHE A 73 -10.77 33.13 20.58
N ASP A 74 -9.76 33.57 19.82
CA ASP A 74 -9.97 34.56 18.77
C ASP A 74 -10.18 33.87 17.42
N ARG A 75 -10.49 34.65 16.39
CA ARG A 75 -10.69 34.12 15.05
C ARG A 75 -9.51 33.28 14.56
N GLU A 76 -8.27 33.72 14.80
CA GLU A 76 -7.05 33.01 14.38
C GLU A 76 -6.89 31.67 15.10
N ALA A 77 -7.03 31.63 16.43
CA ALA A 77 -6.97 30.38 17.19
C ALA A 77 -8.13 29.45 16.82
N TYR A 78 -9.32 29.99 16.54
CA TYR A 78 -10.47 29.19 16.14
C TYR A 78 -10.27 28.56 14.75
N GLU A 79 -9.80 29.33 13.77
CA GLU A 79 -9.43 28.83 12.44
C GLU A 79 -8.35 27.75 12.54
N TYR A 80 -7.31 27.98 13.34
CA TYR A 80 -6.30 26.97 13.63
C TYR A 80 -6.91 25.71 14.28
N SER A 81 -7.82 25.86 15.25
CA SER A 81 -8.51 24.73 15.89
C SER A 81 -9.30 23.90 14.86
N CYS A 82 -9.99 24.55 13.92
CA CYS A 82 -10.72 23.87 12.85
C CYS A 82 -9.79 23.11 11.90
N THR A 83 -8.62 23.68 11.57
CA THR A 83 -7.61 22.97 10.77
C THR A 83 -7.09 21.74 11.53
N ARG A 84 -6.91 21.86 12.84
CA ARG A 84 -6.45 20.78 13.71
C ARG A 84 -7.51 19.69 13.84
N ILE A 85 -8.79 20.03 13.98
CA ILE A 85 -9.90 19.06 14.00
C ILE A 85 -9.98 18.31 12.66
N ARG A 86 -9.79 18.99 11.52
CA ARG A 86 -9.74 18.34 10.20
C ARG A 86 -8.51 17.44 10.00
N LYS A 87 -7.38 17.78 10.63
CA LYS A 87 -6.12 17.02 10.56
C LYS A 87 -5.96 15.96 11.66
N GLN A 88 -6.72 16.04 12.74
CA GLN A 88 -6.73 15.01 13.77
C GLN A 88 -7.45 13.77 13.22
N PRO A 89 -6.81 12.59 13.22
CA PRO A 89 -7.54 11.35 13.03
C PRO A 89 -8.44 11.21 14.26
N ILE A 90 -9.76 11.33 14.05
CA ILE A 90 -10.77 11.10 15.07
C ILE A 90 -10.46 9.73 15.70
N ARG A 91 -10.21 9.72 17.02
CA ARG A 91 -9.85 8.53 17.81
C ARG A 91 -10.94 7.44 17.84
N ASP A 92 -12.08 7.64 17.20
CA ASP A 92 -13.08 6.62 16.89
C ASP A 92 -13.71 6.86 15.51
N THR A 93 -12.90 7.02 14.47
CA THR A 93 -13.44 7.01 13.10
C THR A 93 -13.81 5.57 12.74
N MET A 94 -15.10 5.29 12.51
CA MET A 94 -15.51 4.08 11.81
C MET A 94 -14.62 3.91 10.58
N VAL A 95 -13.87 2.81 10.53
CA VAL A 95 -13.02 2.47 9.38
C VAL A 95 -13.92 2.53 8.15
N THR A 96 -13.68 3.48 7.26
CA THR A 96 -14.49 3.62 6.03
C THR A 96 -14.46 2.30 5.26
N GLU A 97 -15.52 1.98 4.51
CA GLU A 97 -15.53 0.76 3.68
C GLU A 97 -14.35 0.71 2.70
N GLY A 98 -13.84 1.86 2.24
CA GLY A 98 -12.59 1.93 1.48
C GLY A 98 -11.35 1.52 2.29
N GLN A 99 -11.22 1.99 3.53
CA GLN A 99 -10.12 1.60 4.42
C GLN A 99 -10.21 0.12 4.84
N LYS A 100 -11.41 -0.39 5.15
CA LYS A 100 -11.60 -1.81 5.49
C LYS A 100 -11.17 -2.70 4.34
N ARG A 101 -11.60 -2.37 3.11
CA ARG A 101 -11.18 -3.10 1.90
C ARG A 101 -9.67 -3.08 1.73
N ARG A 102 -9.00 -1.93 1.90
CA ARG A 102 -7.53 -1.85 1.85
C ARG A 102 -6.85 -2.72 2.92
N LEU A 103 -7.38 -2.73 4.15
CA LEU A 103 -6.84 -3.56 5.23
C LEU A 103 -7.06 -5.06 4.96
N GLN A 104 -8.22 -5.46 4.45
CA GLN A 104 -8.46 -6.83 3.96
C GLN A 104 -7.55 -7.20 2.79
N GLN A 105 -7.13 -6.21 2.01
CA GLN A 105 -6.25 -6.40 0.87
C GLN A 105 -4.75 -6.46 1.25
N SER A 106 -4.36 -5.92 2.40
CA SER A 106 -2.99 -6.03 2.91
C SER A 106 -2.75 -7.37 3.58
N THR A 107 -1.57 -7.96 3.33
CA THR A 107 -1.15 -9.24 3.90
C THR A 107 0.13 -9.05 4.72
N PHE A 108 0.19 -9.69 5.89
CA PHE A 108 1.32 -9.66 6.82
C PHE A 108 1.65 -11.08 7.27
N LEU A 109 2.93 -11.33 7.53
CA LEU A 109 3.40 -12.48 8.28
C LEU A 109 3.54 -12.07 9.75
N LEU A 110 2.74 -12.68 10.60
CA LEU A 110 2.87 -12.58 12.05
C LEU A 110 3.80 -13.68 12.53
N LYS A 111 4.89 -13.32 13.22
CA LYS A 111 5.74 -14.31 13.88
C LYS A 111 5.00 -14.91 15.07
N LEU A 112 5.00 -16.24 15.18
CA LEU A 112 4.43 -16.97 16.30
C LEU A 112 5.42 -16.96 17.46
N GLU A 113 5.16 -16.08 18.43
CA GLU A 113 6.02 -15.87 19.59
C GLU A 113 5.23 -15.30 20.78
N GLY A 114 5.76 -15.48 21.99
CA GLY A 114 5.13 -14.97 23.21
C GLY A 114 3.69 -15.48 23.40
N PRO A 115 2.72 -14.59 23.72
CA PRO A 115 1.31 -14.95 23.86
C PRO A 115 0.64 -15.49 22.59
N LEU A 116 1.27 -15.33 21.42
CA LEU A 116 0.76 -15.77 20.12
C LEU A 116 1.61 -16.90 19.54
N SER A 117 2.13 -17.80 20.37
CA SER A 117 3.00 -18.88 19.92
C SER A 117 2.32 -19.96 19.07
N THR A 118 0.98 -19.98 19.00
CA THR A 118 0.21 -20.97 18.24
C THR A 118 -0.83 -20.31 17.33
N ALA A 119 -1.24 -20.99 16.26
CA ALA A 119 -2.26 -20.49 15.35
C ALA A 119 -3.62 -20.34 16.03
N GLU A 120 -3.92 -21.18 17.02
CA GLU A 120 -5.14 -21.11 17.83
C GLU A 120 -5.16 -19.84 18.68
N ALA A 121 -4.03 -19.46 19.29
CA ALA A 121 -3.93 -18.23 20.07
C ALA A 121 -4.12 -16.99 19.18
N VAL A 122 -3.62 -17.03 17.94
CA VAL A 122 -3.87 -15.98 16.94
C VAL A 122 -5.35 -15.92 16.57
N ALA A 123 -5.99 -17.08 16.39
CA ALA A 123 -7.41 -17.16 16.08
C ALA A 123 -8.28 -16.60 17.21
N GLU A 124 -7.96 -16.91 18.47
CA GLU A 124 -8.64 -16.39 19.64
C GLU A 124 -8.46 -14.87 19.77
N ALA A 125 -7.22 -14.37 19.69
CA ALA A 125 -6.90 -12.95 19.81
C ALA A 125 -7.58 -12.08 18.73
N ALA A 126 -7.79 -12.64 17.54
CA ALA A 126 -8.42 -11.95 16.41
C ALA A 126 -9.90 -12.34 16.20
N ASN A 127 -10.46 -13.21 17.04
CA ASN A 127 -11.79 -13.77 16.89
C ASN A 127 -12.05 -14.36 15.49
N LEU A 128 -11.09 -15.16 15.00
CA LEU A 128 -11.19 -15.86 13.73
C LEU A 128 -11.98 -17.15 13.88
N GLY A 129 -12.92 -17.41 12.97
CA GLY A 129 -13.65 -18.67 12.91
C GLY A 129 -12.82 -19.88 12.46
N THR A 130 -11.57 -19.68 12.04
CA THR A 130 -10.66 -20.75 11.59
C THR A 130 -9.22 -20.36 11.86
N SER A 131 -8.40 -21.32 12.30
CA SER A 131 -6.97 -21.09 12.55
C SER A 131 -6.23 -20.73 11.26
N PRO A 132 -5.36 -19.70 11.29
CA PRO A 132 -4.55 -19.30 10.14
C PRO A 132 -3.53 -20.38 9.76
N THR A 133 -3.13 -20.40 8.49
CA THR A 133 -2.10 -21.31 8.00
C THR A 133 -0.73 -20.94 8.57
N VAL A 134 -0.02 -21.94 9.10
CA VAL A 134 1.33 -21.78 9.66
C VAL A 134 2.38 -22.04 8.57
N ILE A 135 3.35 -21.15 8.49
CA ILE A 135 4.53 -21.25 7.64
C ILE A 135 5.73 -21.46 8.55
N HIS A 136 6.44 -22.56 8.36
CA HIS A 136 7.71 -22.81 9.04
C HIS A 136 8.86 -22.29 8.19
N ALA A 137 9.76 -21.54 8.83
CA ALA A 137 10.95 -21.00 8.21
C ALA A 137 12.15 -21.20 9.13
N THR A 138 13.34 -21.10 8.54
CA THR A 138 14.60 -21.18 9.27
C THR A 138 15.38 -19.91 8.98
N ASP A 139 15.94 -19.28 10.00
CA ASP A 139 16.80 -18.11 9.81
C ASP A 139 18.19 -18.48 9.30
N ALA A 140 19.05 -17.47 9.09
CA ALA A 140 20.41 -17.66 8.59
C ALA A 140 21.30 -18.49 9.53
N ASP A 141 20.95 -18.55 10.82
CA ASP A 141 21.67 -19.28 11.86
C ASP A 141 21.10 -20.70 12.07
N GLY A 142 20.13 -21.11 11.26
CA GLY A 142 19.51 -22.44 11.35
C GLY A 142 18.41 -22.55 12.41
N GLN A 143 17.98 -21.44 13.03
CA GLN A 143 16.93 -21.48 14.05
C GLN A 143 15.54 -21.53 13.43
N PRO A 144 14.67 -22.44 13.90
CA PRO A 144 13.31 -22.53 13.41
C PRO A 144 12.47 -21.35 13.91
N SER A 145 11.72 -20.74 13.01
CA SER A 145 10.71 -19.73 13.29
C SER A 145 9.41 -20.13 12.59
N SER A 146 8.28 -19.83 13.22
CA SER A 146 6.96 -20.09 12.64
C SER A 146 6.21 -18.77 12.46
N PHE A 147 5.47 -18.67 11.37
CA PHE A 147 4.72 -17.48 10.99
C PHE A 147 3.29 -17.85 10.61
N CYS A 148 2.36 -16.90 10.74
CA CYS A 148 1.01 -17.01 10.22
C CYS A 148 0.72 -15.87 9.23
N GLU A 149 0.05 -16.19 8.12
CA GLU A 149 -0.45 -15.19 7.18
C GLU A 149 -1.74 -14.55 7.73
N VAL A 150 -1.73 -13.23 7.92
CA VAL A 150 -2.87 -12.46 8.44
C VAL A 150 -3.12 -11.22 7.58
N ASN A 151 -4.37 -10.74 7.54
CA ASN A 151 -4.69 -9.49 6.86
C ASN A 151 -4.58 -8.27 7.80
N GLY A 152 -4.71 -7.06 7.26
CA GLY A 152 -4.62 -5.81 8.03
C GLY A 152 -5.73 -5.62 9.08
N LEU A 153 -6.92 -6.21 8.88
CA LEU A 153 -7.97 -6.17 9.92
C LEU A 153 -7.58 -7.04 11.11
N VAL A 154 -7.06 -8.24 10.84
CA VAL A 154 -6.58 -9.19 11.85
C VAL A 154 -5.40 -8.60 12.61
N LYS A 155 -4.42 -8.00 11.91
CA LYS A 155 -3.31 -7.26 12.53
C LYS A 155 -3.83 -6.21 13.52
N ASN A 156 -4.77 -5.36 13.11
CA ASN A 156 -5.33 -4.33 13.99
C ASN A 156 -6.11 -4.91 15.18
N ALA A 157 -6.81 -6.04 14.99
CA ALA A 157 -7.52 -6.72 16.09
C ALA A 157 -6.52 -7.26 17.12
N ILE A 158 -5.46 -7.91 16.66
CA ILE A 158 -4.39 -8.46 17.50
C ILE A 158 -3.66 -7.35 18.27
N GLU A 159 -3.32 -6.24 17.59
CA GLU A 159 -2.68 -5.08 18.24
C GLU A 159 -3.57 -4.42 19.30
N LYS A 160 -4.91 -4.52 19.17
CA LYS A 160 -5.86 -4.04 20.19
C LYS A 160 -6.03 -5.02 21.35
N PHE A 161 -5.98 -6.31 21.05
CA PHE A 161 -6.14 -7.38 22.05
C PHE A 161 -4.92 -7.47 22.98
N LEU A 162 -3.73 -7.28 22.43
CA LEU A 162 -2.48 -7.36 23.17
C LEU A 162 -2.15 -6.00 23.80
N GLY A 163 -2.12 -5.94 25.13
CA GLY A 163 -1.73 -4.74 25.87
C GLY A 163 -0.27 -4.35 25.64
N ASP A 164 0.62 -4.80 26.52
CA ASP A 164 2.03 -4.41 26.48
C ASP A 164 2.89 -5.21 25.50
N PHE A 165 2.41 -6.39 25.09
CA PHE A 165 3.12 -7.22 24.12
C PHE A 165 3.05 -6.60 22.72
N ARG A 166 4.19 -6.54 22.02
CA ARG A 166 4.32 -6.00 20.66
C ARG A 166 4.69 -7.14 19.71
N PRO A 167 3.73 -7.72 18.96
CA PRO A 167 4.03 -8.78 18.02
C PRO A 167 4.90 -8.30 16.86
N THR A 168 5.70 -9.22 16.31
CA THR A 168 6.45 -8.97 15.09
C THR A 168 5.57 -9.22 13.86
N PHE A 169 5.22 -8.14 13.16
CA PHE A 169 4.56 -8.20 11.84
C PHE A 169 5.53 -7.85 10.72
N ILE A 170 5.61 -8.70 9.71
CA ILE A 170 6.38 -8.46 8.49
C ILE A 170 5.40 -8.24 7.35
N ARG A 171 5.50 -7.10 6.65
CA ARG A 171 4.65 -6.87 5.47
C ARG A 171 4.96 -7.91 4.40
N TYR A 172 3.94 -8.64 3.97
CA TYR A 172 4.07 -9.70 2.98
C TYR A 172 3.35 -9.32 1.71
N SER A 173 4.06 -8.56 0.88
CA SER A 173 3.52 -8.04 -0.38
C SER A 173 3.75 -9.07 -1.48
N LYS A 174 2.68 -9.74 -1.91
CA LYS A 174 2.70 -10.68 -3.04
C LYS A 174 1.60 -10.33 -4.03
N ALA A 175 1.89 -10.51 -5.32
CA ALA A 175 0.91 -10.36 -6.37
C ALA A 175 -0.22 -11.36 -6.18
N ARG A 176 -1.45 -10.86 -6.14
CA ARG A 176 -2.62 -11.68 -5.80
C ARG A 176 -2.99 -12.58 -6.97
N LYS A 177 -3.20 -13.87 -6.72
CA LYS A 177 -3.77 -14.81 -7.69
C LYS A 177 -5.11 -15.32 -7.16
N SER A 178 -6.21 -14.89 -7.76
CA SER A 178 -7.57 -15.30 -7.37
C SER A 178 -8.37 -15.71 -8.60
N LEU A 179 -7.93 -16.81 -9.22
CA LEU A 179 -8.53 -17.33 -10.43
C LEU A 179 -9.85 -18.04 -10.11
N SER A 180 -10.93 -17.64 -10.78
CA SER A 180 -12.22 -18.32 -10.66
C SER A 180 -12.16 -19.70 -11.33
N ASP A 181 -12.74 -20.70 -10.68
CA ASP A 181 -12.89 -22.06 -11.23
C ASP A 181 -14.07 -22.18 -12.20
N THR A 182 -15.03 -21.25 -12.13
CA THR A 182 -16.29 -21.29 -12.88
C THR A 182 -16.39 -20.20 -13.94
N SER A 183 -15.51 -19.21 -13.91
CA SER A 183 -15.47 -18.08 -14.84
C SER A 183 -14.04 -17.81 -15.33
N ARG A 184 -13.92 -17.11 -16.46
CA ARG A 184 -12.64 -16.58 -16.94
C ARG A 184 -12.02 -15.55 -16.00
N TYR A 185 -12.75 -15.05 -14.99
CA TYR A 185 -12.24 -14.05 -14.05
C TYR A 185 -10.98 -14.53 -13.31
N PRO A 186 -9.96 -13.66 -13.12
CA PRO A 186 -9.66 -12.47 -13.91
C PRO A 186 -8.95 -12.87 -15.23
N THR A 187 -9.30 -12.19 -16.33
CA THR A 187 -8.60 -12.30 -17.63
C THR A 187 -8.26 -10.91 -18.12
N LEU A 188 -7.03 -10.74 -18.61
CA LEU A 188 -6.55 -9.46 -19.15
C LEU A 188 -7.45 -8.97 -20.28
N GLY A 189 -7.89 -7.71 -20.21
CA GLY A 189 -8.70 -7.04 -21.21
C GLY A 189 -10.16 -7.51 -21.29
N ILE A 190 -10.59 -8.40 -20.40
CA ILE A 190 -11.96 -8.94 -20.41
C ILE A 190 -12.66 -8.63 -19.10
N ASP A 191 -13.72 -7.83 -19.18
CA ASP A 191 -14.66 -7.69 -18.07
C ASP A 191 -15.60 -8.91 -18.01
N THR A 192 -15.17 -9.91 -17.24
CA THR A 192 -15.91 -11.16 -17.07
C THR A 192 -17.19 -11.03 -16.23
N THR A 193 -17.50 -9.83 -15.70
CA THR A 193 -18.81 -9.58 -15.07
C THR A 193 -19.91 -9.49 -16.13
N MET A 194 -19.56 -9.20 -17.39
CA MET A 194 -20.53 -9.09 -18.47
C MET A 194 -21.01 -10.47 -18.99
N PRO A 195 -22.32 -10.66 -19.24
CA PRO A 195 -22.89 -11.95 -19.63
C PRO A 195 -22.26 -12.61 -20.86
N GLN A 196 -21.84 -11.82 -21.85
CA GLN A 196 -21.22 -12.31 -23.08
C GLN A 196 -19.87 -13.00 -22.86
N HIS A 197 -19.20 -12.74 -21.73
CA HIS A 197 -17.93 -13.35 -21.37
C HIS A 197 -18.08 -14.57 -20.45
N ARG A 198 -19.33 -14.95 -20.11
CA ARG A 198 -19.64 -16.14 -19.33
C ARG A 198 -19.30 -17.40 -20.12
N LEU A 199 -18.62 -18.34 -19.47
CA LEU A 199 -18.30 -19.64 -20.07
C LEU A 199 -19.59 -20.42 -20.32
N GLN A 200 -19.79 -20.87 -21.56
CA GLN A 200 -20.97 -21.67 -21.92
C GLN A 200 -20.76 -23.16 -21.64
N THR A 201 -19.54 -23.69 -21.80
CA THR A 201 -19.29 -25.15 -21.73
C THR A 201 -17.88 -25.57 -21.28
N ALA A 202 -16.83 -24.77 -21.52
CA ALA A 202 -15.45 -25.13 -21.16
C ALA A 202 -15.04 -24.57 -19.78
N GLN A 203 -14.27 -25.35 -19.00
CA GLN A 203 -13.66 -24.86 -17.76
C GLN A 203 -12.54 -23.85 -18.07
N PRO A 204 -12.42 -22.76 -17.30
CA PRO A 204 -11.36 -21.77 -17.50
C PRO A 204 -9.99 -22.38 -17.16
N ARG A 205 -9.00 -22.14 -18.02
CA ARG A 205 -7.60 -22.52 -17.82
C ARG A 205 -6.71 -21.28 -17.88
N PRO A 206 -5.59 -21.25 -17.14
CA PRO A 206 -5.17 -22.22 -16.11
C PRO A 206 -6.05 -22.18 -14.84
N LYS A 207 -6.08 -23.25 -14.05
CA LYS A 207 -6.70 -23.26 -12.71
C LYS A 207 -5.78 -22.63 -11.66
N GLN A 208 -6.34 -22.32 -10.48
CA GLN A 208 -5.61 -21.68 -9.37
C GLN A 208 -4.28 -22.37 -9.03
N ASN A 209 -4.24 -23.71 -9.03
CA ASN A 209 -3.05 -24.51 -8.68
C ASN A 209 -2.65 -25.48 -9.79
N GLU A 210 -2.85 -25.08 -11.05
CA GLU A 210 -2.45 -25.89 -12.20
C GLU A 210 -0.99 -25.67 -12.57
N TYR A 211 -0.23 -26.76 -12.68
CA TYR A 211 1.16 -26.79 -13.10
C TYR A 211 1.40 -27.99 -14.03
N PRO A 212 2.30 -27.87 -15.04
CA PRO A 212 3.03 -26.66 -15.40
C PRO A 212 2.13 -25.59 -16.03
N VAL A 213 2.50 -24.31 -15.87
CA VAL A 213 1.74 -23.17 -16.39
C VAL A 213 2.65 -22.20 -17.13
N TRP A 214 2.15 -21.65 -18.24
CA TRP A 214 2.86 -20.62 -18.99
C TRP A 214 2.68 -19.25 -18.33
N TYR A 215 3.78 -18.56 -18.13
CA TYR A 215 3.78 -17.15 -17.72
C TYR A 215 4.29 -16.28 -18.86
N PHE A 216 3.54 -15.23 -19.18
CA PHE A 216 4.01 -14.11 -19.98
C PHE A 216 4.54 -13.01 -19.07
N VAL A 217 5.75 -12.55 -19.37
CA VAL A 217 6.44 -11.49 -18.63
C VAL A 217 6.96 -10.41 -19.57
N TYR A 218 7.05 -9.20 -19.03
CA TYR A 218 7.59 -8.01 -19.67
C TYR A 218 8.49 -7.27 -18.66
N GLY A 219 9.13 -6.18 -19.08
CA GLY A 219 10.00 -5.40 -18.19
C GLY A 219 11.17 -6.22 -17.63
N THR A 220 11.46 -6.06 -16.33
CA THR A 220 12.60 -6.71 -15.67
C THR A 220 12.46 -8.23 -15.58
N LEU A 221 11.25 -8.77 -15.42
CA LEU A 221 11.05 -10.23 -15.44
C LEU A 221 11.31 -10.85 -16.81
N ALA A 222 11.35 -10.08 -17.90
CA ALA A 222 11.76 -10.58 -19.21
C ALA A 222 13.29 -10.80 -19.30
N GLU A 223 14.06 -10.32 -18.31
CA GLU A 223 15.51 -10.50 -18.25
C GLU A 223 15.85 -11.86 -17.63
N SER A 224 16.55 -12.70 -18.40
CA SER A 224 16.79 -14.10 -18.03
C SER A 224 17.47 -14.29 -16.67
N HIS A 225 18.38 -13.39 -16.31
CA HIS A 225 19.13 -13.47 -15.05
C HIS A 225 18.27 -13.20 -13.80
N VAL A 226 17.24 -12.34 -13.91
CA VAL A 226 16.33 -12.03 -12.79
C VAL A 226 15.53 -13.26 -12.41
N VAL A 227 14.86 -13.87 -13.38
CA VAL A 227 14.08 -15.10 -13.13
C VAL A 227 14.99 -16.27 -12.78
N ALA A 228 16.20 -16.35 -13.36
CA ALA A 228 17.12 -17.41 -12.99
C ALA A 228 17.51 -17.37 -11.50
N ARG A 229 17.71 -16.15 -10.97
CA ARG A 229 17.95 -15.92 -9.55
C ARG A 229 16.72 -16.25 -8.70
N LEU A 230 15.53 -15.84 -9.14
CA LEU A 230 14.28 -16.09 -8.40
C LEU A 230 13.90 -17.58 -8.35
N LEU A 231 14.07 -18.31 -9.45
CA LEU A 231 13.72 -19.72 -9.54
C LEU A 231 14.82 -20.67 -9.07
N GLY A 232 16.04 -20.17 -8.84
CA GLY A 232 17.21 -21.01 -8.57
C GLY A 232 17.63 -21.90 -9.75
N ARG A 233 17.07 -21.67 -10.94
CA ARG A 233 17.35 -22.40 -12.18
C ARG A 233 17.19 -21.50 -13.39
N ARG A 234 17.82 -21.82 -14.52
CA ARG A 234 17.65 -21.07 -15.77
C ARG A 234 16.44 -21.60 -16.57
N PRO A 235 15.33 -20.85 -16.69
CA PRO A 235 14.20 -21.28 -17.53
C PRO A 235 14.48 -21.05 -19.02
N THR A 236 13.84 -21.85 -19.87
CA THR A 236 13.83 -21.62 -21.32
C THR A 236 12.83 -20.54 -21.67
N TYR A 237 13.33 -19.45 -22.26
CA TYR A 237 12.52 -18.32 -22.70
C TYR A 237 12.14 -18.42 -24.16
N TYR A 238 10.92 -18.03 -24.46
CA TYR A 238 10.43 -17.88 -25.82
C TYR A 238 9.98 -16.43 -26.00
N THR A 239 10.33 -15.83 -27.15
CA THR A 239 9.70 -14.56 -27.54
C THR A 239 8.21 -14.79 -27.71
N ALA A 240 7.40 -13.90 -27.15
CA ALA A 240 5.96 -14.04 -27.15
C ALA A 240 5.27 -12.68 -27.20
N TRP A 241 3.98 -12.69 -27.50
CA TRP A 241 3.11 -11.52 -27.44
C TRP A 241 1.73 -11.88 -26.91
N ILE A 242 1.07 -10.87 -26.35
CA ILE A 242 -0.29 -10.96 -25.80
C ILE A 242 -1.15 -9.81 -26.34
N TYR A 243 -2.46 -10.00 -26.25
CA TYR A 243 -3.50 -9.01 -26.59
C TYR A 243 -4.35 -8.69 -25.34
N GLY A 244 -5.17 -7.63 -25.42
CA GLY A 244 -6.09 -7.23 -24.35
C GLY A 244 -5.44 -6.41 -23.23
N GLY A 245 -4.14 -6.13 -23.33
CA GLY A 245 -3.46 -5.25 -22.41
C GLY A 245 -2.58 -4.24 -23.14
N ARG A 246 -2.27 -3.15 -22.46
CA ARG A 246 -1.33 -2.12 -22.94
C ARG A 246 -0.37 -1.73 -21.84
N LEU A 247 0.84 -1.34 -22.24
CA LEU A 247 1.83 -0.81 -21.31
C LEU A 247 1.60 0.69 -21.12
N LYS A 248 1.40 1.11 -19.88
CA LYS A 248 1.44 2.52 -19.46
C LYS A 248 2.78 2.80 -18.79
N ASP A 249 3.30 4.00 -18.98
CA ASP A 249 4.47 4.46 -18.24
C ASP A 249 4.05 4.88 -16.82
N TRP A 250 4.73 4.33 -15.82
CA TRP A 250 4.55 4.63 -14.40
C TRP A 250 5.90 5.04 -13.80
N GLY A 251 6.25 6.30 -14.01
CA GLY A 251 7.59 6.82 -13.68
C GLY A 251 8.65 6.14 -14.54
N LEU A 252 9.57 5.40 -13.89
CA LEU A 252 10.63 4.65 -14.57
C LEU A 252 10.21 3.23 -14.98
N TYR A 253 9.01 2.79 -14.61
CA TYR A 253 8.54 1.42 -14.82
C TYR A 253 7.40 1.36 -15.83
N LYS A 254 7.28 0.23 -16.53
CA LYS A 254 6.13 -0.04 -17.39
C LYS A 254 5.13 -0.90 -16.62
N ALA A 255 3.86 -0.48 -16.64
CA ALA A 255 2.77 -1.18 -15.98
C ALA A 255 1.82 -1.74 -17.05
N LEU A 256 1.56 -3.04 -17.04
CA LEU A 256 0.53 -3.64 -17.88
C LEU A 256 -0.84 -3.39 -17.27
N VAL A 257 -1.70 -2.74 -18.03
CA VAL A 257 -3.10 -2.49 -17.66
C VAL A 257 -4.03 -3.04 -18.74
N ASP A 258 -5.31 -3.17 -18.42
CA ASP A 258 -6.33 -3.58 -19.38
C ASP A 258 -6.39 -2.58 -20.55
N ASP A 259 -6.47 -3.11 -21.77
CA ASP A 259 -6.72 -2.32 -22.97
C ASP A 259 -8.17 -2.50 -23.43
N SER A 260 -9.01 -1.53 -23.12
CA SER A 260 -10.45 -1.54 -23.43
C SER A 260 -10.74 -1.68 -24.93
N ASP A 261 -9.84 -1.20 -25.78
CA ASP A 261 -9.97 -1.26 -27.23
C ASP A 261 -9.54 -2.62 -27.81
N GLY A 262 -8.83 -3.44 -27.02
CA GLY A 262 -8.41 -4.80 -27.37
C GLY A 262 -7.38 -4.92 -28.50
N ASN A 263 -6.89 -3.79 -29.02
CA ASN A 263 -6.08 -3.74 -30.24
C ASN A 263 -4.58 -3.66 -29.95
N ALA A 264 -4.19 -3.29 -28.73
CA ALA A 264 -2.78 -3.22 -28.35
C ALA A 264 -2.14 -4.61 -28.30
N VAL A 265 -0.92 -4.69 -28.82
CA VAL A 265 -0.06 -5.88 -28.76
C VAL A 265 1.11 -5.59 -27.83
N VAL A 266 1.27 -6.42 -26.81
CA VAL A 266 2.41 -6.31 -25.89
C VAL A 266 3.39 -7.43 -26.20
N SER A 267 4.61 -7.05 -26.58
CA SER A 267 5.72 -7.99 -26.80
C SER A 267 6.47 -8.24 -25.51
N GLY A 268 6.90 -9.48 -25.31
CA GLY A 268 7.62 -9.89 -24.12
C GLY A 268 8.22 -11.29 -24.26
N LYS A 269 8.28 -12.00 -23.14
CA LYS A 269 8.79 -13.36 -23.09
C LYS A 269 7.81 -14.29 -22.40
N ALA A 270 7.85 -15.56 -22.76
CA ALA A 270 7.08 -16.61 -22.12
C ALA A 270 8.00 -17.75 -21.64
N PHE A 271 7.68 -18.32 -20.48
CA PHE A 271 8.35 -19.50 -19.95
C PHE A 271 7.37 -20.32 -19.08
N GLN A 272 7.74 -21.56 -18.75
CA GLN A 272 6.93 -22.43 -17.90
C GLN A 272 7.39 -22.42 -16.44
N ILE A 273 6.41 -22.25 -15.57
CA ILE A 273 6.51 -22.51 -14.13
C ILE A 273 6.03 -23.93 -13.86
N THR A 274 6.84 -24.71 -13.14
CA THR A 274 6.59 -26.14 -12.92
C THR A 274 6.09 -26.44 -11.51
N ALA A 275 6.27 -25.53 -10.57
CA ALA A 275 5.89 -25.72 -9.18
C ALA A 275 5.29 -24.45 -8.56
N LYS A 276 4.49 -24.65 -7.51
CA LYS A 276 3.88 -23.55 -6.75
C LYS A 276 4.90 -22.62 -6.09
N SER A 277 5.98 -23.17 -5.52
CA SER A 277 7.04 -22.38 -4.88
C SER A 277 7.74 -21.43 -5.86
N GLU A 278 7.92 -21.84 -7.11
CA GLU A 278 8.45 -20.99 -8.18
C GLU A 278 7.50 -19.82 -8.50
N GLU A 279 6.19 -20.10 -8.57
CA GLU A 279 5.17 -19.07 -8.79
C GLU A 279 5.13 -18.07 -7.62
N GLU A 280 5.20 -18.54 -6.39
CA GLU A 280 5.21 -17.70 -5.19
C GLU A 280 6.41 -16.74 -5.19
N CYS A 281 7.59 -17.18 -5.66
CA CYS A 281 8.76 -16.31 -5.80
C CYS A 281 8.51 -15.16 -6.79
N LEU A 282 7.83 -15.42 -7.90
CA LEU A 282 7.45 -14.38 -8.86
C LEU A 282 6.42 -13.42 -8.26
N GLN A 283 5.42 -13.94 -7.55
CA GLN A 283 4.40 -13.12 -6.91
C GLN A 283 5.00 -12.17 -5.86
N VAL A 284 5.94 -12.65 -5.04
CA VAL A 284 6.63 -11.82 -4.05
C VAL A 284 7.48 -10.74 -4.74
N TYR A 285 8.18 -11.08 -5.83
CA TYR A 285 8.98 -10.11 -6.58
C TYR A 285 8.13 -8.97 -7.16
N GLU A 286 6.96 -9.29 -7.72
CA GLU A 286 6.06 -8.31 -8.32
C GLU A 286 5.29 -7.48 -7.27
N THR A 287 5.11 -7.99 -6.06
CA THR A 287 4.44 -7.31 -4.92
C THR A 287 2.93 -7.13 -5.08
N ASP A 288 2.29 -6.52 -4.08
CA ASP A 288 0.84 -6.22 -4.02
C ASP A 288 0.42 -5.04 -4.92
N ASN A 289 1.31 -4.54 -5.77
CA ASN A 289 1.00 -3.60 -6.84
C ASN A 289 0.45 -4.30 -8.09
N TYR A 290 0.61 -5.63 -8.18
CA TYR A 290 0.15 -6.43 -9.31
C TYR A 290 -0.81 -7.53 -8.86
N GLU A 291 -1.58 -8.02 -9.81
CA GLU A 291 -2.38 -9.23 -9.71
C GLU A 291 -2.06 -10.18 -10.85
N VAL A 292 -2.21 -11.47 -10.58
CA VAL A 292 -2.05 -12.54 -11.55
C VAL A 292 -3.37 -12.77 -12.26
N VAL A 293 -3.37 -12.60 -13.58
CA VAL A 293 -4.56 -12.74 -14.43
C VAL A 293 -4.31 -13.75 -15.55
N ARG A 294 -5.39 -14.34 -16.07
CA ARG A 294 -5.33 -15.19 -17.28
C ARG A 294 -5.06 -14.35 -18.51
N VAL A 295 -4.34 -14.93 -19.46
CA VAL A 295 -4.06 -14.32 -20.76
C VAL A 295 -3.79 -15.40 -21.82
N GLY A 296 -4.15 -15.13 -23.07
CA GLY A 296 -3.73 -15.92 -24.21
C GLY A 296 -2.35 -15.48 -24.70
N ILE A 297 -1.39 -16.40 -24.74
CA ILE A 297 0.01 -16.12 -25.10
C ILE A 297 0.31 -16.71 -26.47
N SER A 298 0.70 -15.86 -27.41
CA SER A 298 1.24 -16.29 -28.70
C SER A 298 2.76 -16.40 -28.63
N ILE A 299 3.31 -17.58 -28.89
CA ILE A 299 4.74 -17.86 -28.77
C ILE A 299 5.40 -17.95 -30.15
N GLN A 300 6.49 -17.22 -30.35
CA GLN A 300 7.27 -17.25 -31.59
C GLN A 300 7.75 -18.67 -31.91
N GLY A 301 7.55 -19.11 -33.16
CA GLY A 301 7.93 -20.44 -33.62
C GLY A 301 6.91 -21.55 -33.34
N LYS A 302 5.83 -21.27 -32.58
CA LYS A 302 4.64 -22.13 -32.50
C LYS A 302 3.57 -21.57 -33.42
N ALA A 303 3.54 -22.04 -34.67
CA ALA A 303 2.67 -21.52 -35.73
C ALA A 303 1.20 -21.42 -35.28
N GLY A 304 0.72 -20.19 -35.06
CA GLY A 304 -0.69 -19.85 -34.81
C GLY A 304 -1.30 -20.35 -33.49
N LEU A 305 -0.57 -21.08 -32.65
CA LEU A 305 -1.11 -21.62 -31.41
C LEU A 305 -0.97 -20.61 -30.26
N THR A 306 -2.10 -20.02 -29.86
CA THR A 306 -2.19 -19.29 -28.59
C THR A 306 -2.32 -20.30 -27.46
N VAL A 307 -1.46 -20.20 -26.45
CA VAL A 307 -1.54 -21.02 -25.23
C VAL A 307 -2.18 -20.23 -24.11
N ASP A 308 -3.02 -20.89 -23.31
CA ASP A 308 -3.55 -20.29 -22.09
C ASP A 308 -2.44 -20.18 -21.04
N GLY A 309 -2.29 -19.00 -20.46
CA GLY A 309 -1.28 -18.72 -19.46
C GLY A 309 -1.68 -17.61 -18.50
N LEU A 310 -0.69 -17.14 -17.76
CA LEU A 310 -0.83 -16.12 -16.73
C LEU A 310 0.11 -14.94 -17.00
N THR A 311 -0.24 -13.77 -16.48
CA THR A 311 0.64 -12.60 -16.48
C THR A 311 0.36 -11.71 -15.27
N PHE A 312 1.23 -10.73 -15.03
CA PHE A 312 1.11 -9.75 -13.97
C PHE A 312 0.51 -8.45 -14.51
N LYS A 313 -0.70 -8.14 -14.06
CA LYS A 313 -1.41 -6.91 -14.38
C LYS A 313 -1.32 -5.93 -13.21
N PHE A 314 -1.05 -4.67 -13.48
CA PHE A 314 -1.00 -3.64 -12.46
C PHE A 314 -2.39 -3.36 -11.88
N VAL A 315 -2.47 -3.24 -10.57
CA VAL A 315 -3.72 -2.90 -9.86
C VAL A 315 -3.81 -1.38 -9.75
N GLU A 316 -4.64 -0.76 -10.60
CA GLU A 316 -4.95 0.67 -10.46
C GLU A 316 -5.69 0.89 -9.13
N ARG A 317 -5.01 1.49 -8.15
CA ARG A 317 -5.61 1.85 -6.86
C ARG A 317 -6.41 3.15 -7.03
N SER A 318 -7.74 3.02 -7.13
CA SER A 318 -8.71 4.12 -7.09
C SER A 318 -8.85 4.73 -5.69
#